data_AF-A0A917SH99-F1
#
_entry.id   AF-A0A917SH99-F1
#
_cell.length_a   1.000
_cell.length_b   1.000
_cell.length_c   1.000
_cell.angle_alpha   90.00
_cell.angle_beta   90.00
_cell.angle_gamma   90.00
#
_symmetry.space_group_name_H-M   'P 1'
#
loop_
_entity.id
_entity.type
_entity.pdbx_description
1 polymer ?
#
loop_
_entity_poly.entity_id
_entity_poly.type
_entity_poly.pdbx_seq_one_letter_code
_entity_poly.pdbx_strand_id
1 'polypeptide(L)'
;MLVRLVDHLGPVGDEHQEPAGDSPLARLTPRELEVLALVADGLSNRQVGERLVISSKTASVHVSNILAKLAVTSRGEAAARYRSAS
;
A
#
# COMPACT_ATOMS: atom_id res chain seq x y z
N MET A 1 -14.80 20.03 -39.56
CA MET A 1 -13.69 19.34 -38.85
C MET A 1 -14.25 18.79 -37.55
N LEU A 2 -14.15 17.48 -37.37
CA LEU A 2 -14.87 16.67 -36.38
C LEU A 2 -14.36 16.84 -34.93
N VAL A 3 -15.32 16.95 -34.02
CA VAL A 3 -15.43 16.44 -32.63
C VAL A 3 -14.16 16.39 -31.77
N ARG A 4 -14.12 17.21 -30.71
CA ARG A 4 -13.41 16.88 -29.47
C ARG A 4 -14.41 16.70 -28.33
N LEU A 5 -14.74 15.42 -28.15
CA LEU A 5 -15.17 14.71 -26.95
C LEU A 5 -15.13 15.55 -25.67
N VAL A 6 -16.32 15.90 -25.17
CA VAL A 6 -16.54 16.02 -23.73
C VAL A 6 -16.78 14.61 -23.17
N ASP A 7 -16.28 14.46 -21.94
CA ASP A 7 -16.64 13.47 -20.92
C ASP A 7 -15.67 12.33 -20.63
N HIS A 8 -15.60 12.08 -19.31
CA HIS A 8 -15.01 10.93 -18.60
C HIS A 8 -13.54 11.06 -18.23
N LEU A 9 -13.27 11.77 -17.13
CA LEU A 9 -13.14 11.16 -15.81
C LEU A 9 -12.68 12.24 -14.83
N GLY A 10 -13.60 12.69 -13.96
CA GLY A 10 -13.20 13.36 -12.73
C GLY A 10 -12.24 12.45 -11.93
N PRO A 11 -11.42 13.01 -11.02
CA PRO A 11 -10.57 12.20 -10.16
C PRO A 11 -11.45 11.23 -9.37
N VAL A 12 -11.37 9.95 -9.72
CA VAL A 12 -12.13 8.87 -9.09
C VAL A 12 -11.49 8.51 -7.75
N GLY A 13 -12.19 8.88 -6.66
CA GLY A 13 -12.21 8.28 -5.31
C GLY A 13 -10.90 8.25 -4.52
N ASP A 14 -10.78 8.70 -3.28
CA ASP A 14 -11.74 9.01 -2.22
C ASP A 14 -11.02 9.91 -1.20
N GLU A 15 -11.37 11.19 -1.15
CA GLU A 15 -10.84 12.16 -0.18
C GLU A 15 -11.70 12.26 1.09
N HIS A 16 -12.14 11.14 1.67
CA HIS A 16 -12.77 11.18 2.99
C HIS A 16 -12.27 10.05 3.90
N GLN A 17 -11.16 10.31 4.59
CA GLN A 17 -10.96 9.70 5.90
C GLN A 17 -10.17 10.62 6.84
N GLU A 18 -10.88 11.57 7.44
CA GLU A 18 -10.56 12.15 8.76
C GLU A 18 -10.88 11.10 9.86
N PRO A 19 -10.23 11.13 11.03
CA PRO A 19 -9.38 10.04 11.50
C PRO A 19 -10.13 8.94 12.26
N ALA A 20 -9.96 7.70 11.81
CA ALA A 20 -10.16 6.53 12.67
C ALA A 20 -8.79 6.11 13.24
N GLY A 21 -8.35 6.84 14.28
CA GLY A 21 -7.12 6.59 15.04
C GLY A 21 -5.84 7.12 14.36
N ASP A 22 -5.03 7.88 15.10
CA ASP A 22 -3.77 8.52 14.66
C ASP A 22 -2.67 7.56 14.17
N SER A 23 -2.96 6.28 13.96
CA SER A 23 -1.97 5.33 13.49
C SER A 23 -1.84 5.41 11.97
N PRO A 24 -0.64 5.69 11.41
CA PRO A 24 -0.38 5.61 9.97
C PRO A 24 -0.77 4.27 9.35
N LEU A 25 -0.83 3.20 10.16
CA LEU A 25 -1.26 1.87 9.75
C LEU A 25 -2.78 1.77 9.47
N ALA A 26 -3.61 2.61 10.09
CA ALA A 26 -5.05 2.62 9.88
C ALA A 26 -5.45 3.05 8.46
N ARG A 27 -4.54 3.70 7.72
CA ARG A 27 -4.72 4.10 6.31
C ARG A 27 -4.40 2.99 5.32
N LEU A 28 -3.90 1.85 5.78
CA LEU A 28 -3.59 0.69 4.93
C LEU A 28 -4.83 -0.19 4.79
N THR A 29 -5.04 -0.71 3.59
CA THR A 29 -6.04 -1.75 3.37
C THR A 29 -5.66 -3.03 4.11
N PRO A 30 -6.61 -3.94 4.39
CA PRO A 30 -6.31 -5.22 5.03
C PRO A 30 -5.20 -6.00 4.31
N ARG A 31 -5.24 -6.00 2.97
CA ARG A 31 -4.23 -6.69 2.16
C ARG A 31 -2.85 -6.04 2.24
N GLU A 32 -2.79 -4.71 2.34
CA GLU A 32 -1.54 -3.98 2.54
C GLU A 32 -0.96 -4.21 3.93
N LEU A 33 -1.80 -4.36 4.96
CA LEU A 33 -1.37 -4.75 6.30
C LEU A 33 -0.75 -6.15 6.32
N GLU A 34 -1.37 -7.13 5.65
CA GLU A 34 -0.80 -8.48 5.50
C GLU A 34 0.58 -8.45 4.82
N VAL A 35 0.71 -7.69 3.73
CA VAL A 35 2.00 -7.51 3.04
C VAL A 35 3.03 -6.85 3.96
N LEU A 36 2.64 -5.80 4.68
CA LEU A 36 3.53 -5.08 5.58
C LEU A 36 4.01 -5.96 6.74
N ALA A 37 3.15 -6.81 7.29
CA ALA A 37 3.52 -7.76 8.33
C ALA A 37 4.62 -8.72 7.84
N LEU A 38 4.43 -9.32 6.66
CA LEU A 38 5.44 -10.20 6.06
C LEU A 38 6.74 -9.46 5.72
N VAL A 39 6.66 -8.19 5.30
CA VAL A 39 7.84 -7.35 5.08
C VAL A 39 8.57 -7.06 6.40
N ALA A 40 7.84 -6.86 7.49
CA ALA A 40 8.40 -6.64 8.82
C ALA A 40 9.10 -7.89 9.38
N ASP A 41 8.64 -9.08 8.99
CA ASP A 41 9.31 -10.37 9.21
C ASP A 41 10.58 -10.56 8.35
N GLY A 42 10.88 -9.61 7.45
CA GLY A 42 12.08 -9.64 6.61
C GLY A 42 11.91 -10.41 5.29
N LEU A 43 10.69 -10.80 4.90
CA LEU A 43 10.48 -11.56 3.66
C LEU A 43 10.71 -10.70 2.41
N SER A 44 11.35 -11.29 1.40
CA SER A 44 11.46 -10.71 0.06
C SER A 44 10.11 -10.66 -0.66
N ASN A 45 9.96 -9.81 -1.68
CA ASN A 45 8.72 -9.73 -2.48
C ASN A 45 8.34 -11.06 -3.12
N ARG A 46 9.35 -11.91 -3.42
CA ARG A 46 9.11 -13.28 -3.88
C ARG A 46 8.45 -14.14 -2.81
N GLN A 47 9.01 -14.16 -1.60
CA GLN A 47 8.45 -14.94 -0.48
C GLN A 47 7.08 -14.41 -0.03
N VAL A 48 6.88 -13.09 -0.07
CA VAL A 48 5.56 -12.46 0.14
C VAL A 48 4.57 -12.97 -0.90
N GLY A 49 4.96 -12.97 -2.19
CA GLY A 49 4.13 -13.48 -3.27
C GLY A 49 3.76 -14.96 -3.10
N GLU A 50 4.74 -15.79 -2.72
CA GLU A 50 4.53 -17.21 -2.44
C GLU A 50 3.53 -17.43 -1.29
N ARG A 51 3.67 -16.71 -0.16
CA ARG A 51 2.74 -16.83 0.98
C ARG A 51 1.33 -16.33 0.69
N LEU A 52 1.22 -15.27 -0.11
CA LEU A 52 -0.05 -14.60 -0.41
C LEU A 52 -0.69 -15.09 -1.71
N VAL A 53 -0.07 -16.08 -2.38
CA VAL A 53 -0.51 -16.65 -3.67
C VAL A 53 -0.69 -15.57 -4.75
N ILE A 54 0.31 -14.68 -4.87
CA ILE A 54 0.38 -13.61 -5.88
C ILE A 54 1.77 -13.57 -6.52
N SER A 55 1.91 -12.89 -7.66
CA SER A 55 3.23 -12.72 -8.28
C SER A 55 4.14 -11.82 -7.43
N SER A 56 5.45 -12.04 -7.54
CA SER A 56 6.46 -11.15 -6.93
C SER A 56 6.34 -9.69 -7.42
N LYS A 57 5.90 -9.50 -8.67
CA LYS A 57 5.61 -8.19 -9.24
C LYS A 57 4.41 -7.52 -8.55
N THR A 58 3.35 -8.28 -8.30
CA THR A 58 2.17 -7.79 -7.55
C THR A 58 2.56 -7.43 -6.12
N ALA A 59 3.35 -8.27 -5.44
CA ALA A 59 3.88 -7.95 -4.12
C ALA A 59 4.71 -6.66 -4.13
N SER A 60 5.53 -6.44 -5.17
CA SER A 60 6.28 -5.20 -5.33
C SER A 60 5.38 -3.96 -5.46
N VAL A 61 4.27 -4.06 -6.19
CA VAL A 61 3.30 -2.96 -6.32
C VAL A 61 2.66 -2.64 -4.95
N HIS A 62 2.28 -3.67 -4.19
CA HIS A 62 1.77 -3.47 -2.83
C HIS A 62 2.81 -2.79 -1.94
N VAL A 63 4.08 -3.22 -1.97
CA VAL A 63 5.15 -2.57 -1.21
C VAL A 63 5.28 -1.10 -1.60
N SER A 64 5.34 -0.75 -2.87
CA SER A 64 5.41 0.64 -3.32
C SER A 64 4.24 1.49 -2.82
N ASN A 65 3.01 0.95 -2.88
CA ASN A 65 1.82 1.65 -2.39
C ASN A 65 1.86 1.85 -0.86
N ILE A 66 2.34 0.85 -0.11
CA ILE A 66 2.54 0.97 1.34
C ILE A 66 3.55 2.07 1.67
N LEU A 67 4.69 2.10 0.97
CA LEU A 67 5.70 3.14 1.19
C LEU A 67 5.11 4.54 0.96
N ALA A 68 4.34 4.72 -0.12
CA ALA A 68 3.65 5.97 -0.42
C ALA A 68 2.63 6.34 0.67
N LYS A 69 1.77 5.40 1.10
CA LYS A 69 0.73 5.64 2.12
C LYS A 69 1.30 5.90 3.52
N LEU A 70 2.46 5.32 3.83
CA LEU A 70 3.17 5.58 5.08
C LEU A 70 4.08 6.81 5.00
N ALA A 71 4.25 7.41 3.83
CA ALA A 71 5.19 8.51 3.58
C ALA A 71 6.63 8.15 4.02
N VAL A 72 7.09 6.96 3.60
CA VAL A 72 8.44 6.45 3.85
C VAL A 72 9.11 6.08 2.54
N THR A 73 10.44 6.07 2.53
CA THR A 73 11.21 5.79 1.30
C THR A 73 11.82 4.39 1.28
N SER A 74 11.83 3.70 2.41
CA SER A 74 12.45 2.37 2.53
C SER A 74 11.53 1.35 3.18
N ARG A 75 11.63 0.10 2.70
CA ARG A 75 10.96 -1.05 3.31
C ARG A 75 11.37 -1.25 4.77
N GLY A 76 12.59 -0.86 5.15
CA GLY A 76 13.09 -0.96 6.51
C GLY A 76 12.36 0.01 7.45
N GLU A 77 12.12 1.24 7.00
CA GLU A 77 11.35 2.23 7.75
C GLU A 77 9.88 1.79 7.89
N ALA A 78 9.26 1.29 6.81
CA ALA A 78 7.91 0.72 6.88
C ALA A 78 7.81 -0.42 7.92
N ALA A 79 8.78 -1.34 7.90
CA ALA A 79 8.86 -2.44 8.85
C ALA A 79 9.06 -1.95 10.30
N ALA A 80 9.84 -0.89 10.51
CA ALA A 80 10.03 -0.29 11.83
C ALA A 80 8.71 0.31 12.36
N ARG A 81 7.96 1.03 11.52
CA ARG A 81 6.65 1.59 11.86
C ARG A 81 5.62 0.51 12.22
N TYR A 82 5.62 -0.61 11.50
CA TYR A 82 4.76 -1.75 11.81
C TYR A 82 5.06 -2.31 13.21
N ARG A 83 6.34 -2.54 13.52
CA ARG A 83 6.77 -3.08 14.81
C ARG A 83 6.54 -2.14 15.99
N SER A 84 6.60 -0.82 15.79
CA SER A 84 6.36 0.15 16.86
C SER A 84 4.89 0.33 17.21
N ALA A 85 3.98 -0.14 16.36
CA ALA A 85 2.53 0.03 16.50
C ALA A 85 1.78 -1.30 16.73
N SER A 86 2.51 -2.42 16.83
CA SER A 86 2.01 -3.76 17.17
C SER A 86 2.42 -4.10 18.60
#